data_AF-A0A7V9BWF7-F1
#
_entry.id   AF-A0A7V9BWF7-F1
#
_cell.length_a   1.000
_cell.length_b   1.000
_cell.length_c   1.000
_cell.angle_alpha   90.00
_cell.angle_beta   90.00
_cell.angle_gamma   90.00
#
_symmetry.space_group_name_H-M   'P 1'
#
loop_
_entity.id
_entity.type
_entity.pdbx_description
1 polymer ?
#
loop_
_entity_poly.entity_id
_entity_poly.type
_entity_poly.pdbx_seq_one_letter_code
_entity_poly.pdbx_strand_id
1 'polypeptide(L)'
;MVRSTRLLVAIAASLPLAVVVLAGPVTTVVQTTYQDYIGKGTPEARTVLTLDSFAVAADHFPAGAGFGRFGSAVAASNYSPEYLARGYPRIWGLGRTVEDGRFLTDTEWPAILGETGFFGAAAFALGLVTIFRAGRRLFRTARQPLQRWAGLTLVGWLVALLVESAGTVSFTGPPVSGAFFALLGVVTALVDEHGQVDGHRQSRSTPGAVSRLRVSSTL
;
A
#
# COMPACT_ATOMS: atom_id res chain seq x y z
N MET A 1 -17.26 12.91 34.60
CA MET A 1 -17.63 14.03 33.72
C MET A 1 -16.69 15.24 33.83
N VAL A 2 -16.22 15.65 35.01
CA VAL A 2 -15.39 16.88 35.18
C VAL A 2 -13.97 16.77 34.58
N ARG A 3 -13.40 15.56 34.52
CA ARG A 3 -12.02 15.32 34.04
C ARG A 3 -11.87 15.49 32.52
N SER A 4 -12.87 15.11 31.73
CA SER A 4 -12.89 15.31 30.26
C SER A 4 -13.06 16.78 29.88
N THR A 5 -13.82 17.55 30.66
CA THR A 5 -14.04 18.98 30.41
C THR A 5 -12.77 19.80 30.63
N ARG A 6 -11.98 19.50 31.67
CA ARG A 6 -10.68 20.16 31.91
C ARG A 6 -9.66 19.85 30.81
N LEU A 7 -9.70 18.64 30.27
CA LEU A 7 -8.85 18.20 29.16
C LEU A 7 -9.23 18.91 27.85
N LEU A 8 -10.52 19.06 27.57
CA LEU A 8 -11.02 19.80 26.41
C LEU A 8 -10.67 21.29 26.48
N VAL A 9 -10.77 21.92 27.66
CA VAL A 9 -10.37 23.32 27.84
C VAL A 9 -8.85 23.49 27.73
N ALA A 10 -8.07 22.56 28.28
CA ALA A 10 -6.61 22.60 28.15
C ALA A 10 -6.16 22.42 26.69
N ILE A 11 -6.79 21.51 25.93
CA ILE A 11 -6.56 21.33 24.48
C ILE A 11 -6.99 22.59 23.72
N ALA A 12 -8.16 23.15 24.01
CA ALA A 12 -8.67 24.34 23.34
C ALA A 12 -7.80 25.59 23.62
N ALA A 13 -7.17 25.67 24.79
CA ALA A 13 -6.26 26.76 25.15
C ALA A 13 -4.84 26.57 24.58
N SER A 14 -4.37 25.33 24.41
CA SER A 14 -3.03 25.04 23.88
C SER A 14 -2.98 24.95 22.36
N LEU A 15 -4.10 24.63 21.69
CA LEU A 15 -4.19 24.55 20.22
C LEU A 15 -3.76 25.86 19.51
N PRO A 16 -4.24 27.05 19.91
CA PRO A 16 -3.89 28.31 19.25
C PRO A 16 -2.41 28.62 19.42
N LEU A 17 -1.85 28.33 20.59
CA LEU A 17 -0.44 28.51 20.88
C LEU A 17 0.43 27.55 20.05
N ALA A 18 0.03 26.28 19.93
CA ALA A 18 0.70 25.31 19.07
C ALA A 18 0.64 25.74 17.60
N VAL A 19 -0.50 26.25 17.12
CA VAL A 19 -0.64 26.78 15.76
C VAL A 19 0.30 27.95 15.50
N VAL A 20 0.38 28.93 16.42
CA VAL A 20 1.27 30.09 16.28
C VAL A 20 2.75 29.70 16.29
N VAL A 21 3.14 28.79 17.19
CA VAL A 21 4.53 28.33 17.31
C VAL A 21 4.95 27.47 16.13
N LEU A 22 4.06 26.62 15.62
CA LEU A 22 4.35 25.70 14.52
C LEU A 22 4.12 26.34 13.14
N ALA A 23 3.38 27.44 13.04
CA ALA A 23 3.09 28.10 11.76
C ALA A 23 4.37 28.46 10.98
N GLY A 24 5.37 29.06 11.62
CA GLY A 24 6.63 29.45 10.96
C GLY A 24 7.44 28.25 10.41
N PRO A 25 7.71 27.21 11.22
CA PRO A 25 8.34 25.99 10.74
C PRO A 25 7.53 25.29 9.65
N VAL A 26 6.21 25.20 9.80
CA VAL A 26 5.32 24.55 8.82
C VAL A 26 5.31 25.31 7.50
N THR A 27 5.19 26.65 7.51
CA THR A 27 5.24 27.44 6.28
C THR A 27 6.61 27.36 5.61
N THR A 28 7.69 27.28 6.39
CA THR A 28 9.05 27.07 5.85
C THR A 28 9.17 25.73 5.16
N VAL A 29 8.68 24.64 5.78
CA VAL A 29 8.66 23.31 5.15
C VAL A 29 7.81 23.32 3.89
N VAL A 30 6.58 23.83 3.96
CA VAL A 30 5.65 23.90 2.82
C VAL A 30 6.26 24.70 1.67
N GLN A 31 6.84 25.87 1.95
CA GLN A 31 7.44 26.72 0.93
C GLN A 31 8.69 26.06 0.34
N THR A 32 9.53 25.44 1.16
CA THR A 32 10.73 24.75 0.67
C THR A 32 10.36 23.56 -0.21
N THR A 33 9.40 22.72 0.23
CA THR A 33 8.86 21.63 -0.58
C THR A 33 8.23 22.13 -1.87
N TYR A 34 7.48 23.23 -1.84
CA TYR A 34 6.92 23.82 -3.06
C TYR A 34 8.02 24.30 -4.02
N GLN A 35 9.04 24.98 -3.52
CA GLN A 35 10.14 25.47 -4.35
C GLN A 35 10.97 24.32 -4.93
N ASP A 36 11.25 23.28 -4.13
CA ASP A 36 12.01 22.11 -4.57
C ASP A 36 11.25 21.29 -5.62
N TYR A 37 9.94 21.07 -5.43
CA TYR A 37 9.17 20.19 -6.31
C TYR A 37 8.51 20.91 -7.50
N ILE A 38 8.29 22.23 -7.41
CA ILE A 38 7.51 23.01 -8.39
C ILE A 38 8.25 24.27 -8.87
N GLY A 39 9.00 24.95 -8.00
CA GLY A 39 9.53 26.31 -8.25
C GLY A 39 10.85 26.41 -9.01
N LYS A 40 11.75 25.41 -8.93
CA LYS A 40 13.14 25.53 -9.42
C LYS A 40 13.36 25.31 -10.93
N GLY A 41 12.32 25.04 -11.72
CA GLY A 41 12.42 24.94 -13.18
C GLY A 41 13.14 23.70 -13.73
N THR A 42 13.85 22.94 -12.90
CA THR A 42 14.27 21.55 -13.19
C THR A 42 13.31 20.60 -12.46
N PRO A 43 12.48 19.83 -13.17
CA PRO A 43 11.54 18.94 -12.51
C PRO A 43 12.32 17.84 -11.77
N GLU A 44 12.02 17.68 -10.48
CA GLU A 44 12.60 16.64 -9.63
C GLU A 44 12.38 15.26 -10.24
N ALA A 45 13.39 14.40 -10.19
CA ALA A 45 13.41 13.09 -10.84
C ALA A 45 12.16 12.24 -10.49
N ARG A 46 11.75 12.28 -9.21
CA ARG A 46 10.54 11.61 -8.72
C ARG A 46 9.26 12.19 -9.33
N THR A 47 9.17 13.51 -9.47
CA THR A 47 8.02 14.18 -10.10
C THR A 47 7.92 13.80 -11.57
N VAL A 48 9.04 13.80 -12.30
CA VAL A 48 9.12 13.38 -13.71
C VAL A 48 8.64 11.95 -13.85
N LEU A 49 9.22 11.01 -13.10
CA LEU A 49 8.83 9.60 -13.12
C LEU A 49 7.34 9.42 -12.82
N THR A 50 6.82 10.15 -11.83
CA THR A 50 5.41 10.08 -11.45
C THR A 50 4.51 10.51 -12.60
N LEU A 51 4.72 11.70 -13.18
CA LEU A 51 3.90 12.20 -14.28
C LEU A 51 4.01 11.31 -15.51
N ASP A 52 5.22 10.89 -15.86
CA ASP A 52 5.45 10.06 -17.03
C ASP A 52 4.91 8.65 -16.88
N SER A 53 4.81 8.10 -15.68
CA SER A 53 4.17 6.79 -15.49
C SER A 53 2.71 6.78 -15.93
N PHE A 54 1.98 7.88 -15.73
CA PHE A 54 0.61 8.04 -16.25
C PHE A 54 0.60 8.14 -17.77
N ALA A 55 1.56 8.87 -18.36
CA ALA A 55 1.69 8.97 -19.81
C ALA A 55 2.02 7.60 -20.43
N VAL A 56 3.02 6.88 -19.90
CA VAL A 56 3.39 5.52 -20.34
C VAL A 56 2.21 4.57 -20.25
N ALA A 57 1.47 4.60 -19.13
CA ALA A 57 0.30 3.76 -18.93
C ALA A 57 -0.84 4.08 -19.91
N ALA A 58 -1.02 5.35 -20.28
CA ALA A 58 -1.99 5.78 -21.28
C ALA A 58 -1.57 5.39 -22.70
N ASP A 59 -0.29 5.60 -23.05
CA ASP A 59 0.28 5.24 -24.36
C ASP A 59 0.20 3.73 -24.63
N HIS A 60 0.32 2.93 -23.57
CA HIS A 60 0.31 1.46 -23.62
C HIS A 60 -0.92 0.86 -22.90
N PHE A 61 -2.06 1.53 -22.97
CA PHE A 61 -3.30 1.03 -22.38
C PHE A 61 -3.67 -0.35 -22.98
N PRO A 62 -4.14 -1.32 -22.17
CA PRO A 62 -4.46 -1.23 -20.73
C PRO A 62 -3.34 -1.66 -19.77
N ALA A 63 -2.29 -2.31 -20.27
CA ALA A 63 -1.35 -3.11 -19.48
C ALA A 63 0.02 -2.46 -19.27
N GLY A 64 0.20 -1.20 -19.69
CA GLY A 64 1.48 -0.49 -19.55
C GLY A 64 2.53 -0.97 -20.54
N ALA A 65 3.74 -0.43 -20.42
CA ALA A 65 4.83 -0.73 -21.36
C ALA A 65 5.41 -2.16 -21.21
N GLY A 66 5.06 -2.85 -20.12
CA GLY A 66 5.56 -4.18 -19.78
C GLY A 66 6.63 -4.18 -18.70
N PHE A 67 6.83 -5.33 -18.05
CA PHE A 67 7.82 -5.49 -16.99
C PHE A 67 9.25 -5.17 -17.47
N GLY A 68 10.00 -4.45 -16.65
CA GLY A 68 11.34 -3.99 -17.00
C GLY A 68 11.39 -2.79 -17.94
N ARG A 69 10.27 -2.10 -18.18
CA ARG A 69 10.22 -0.92 -19.08
C ARG A 69 10.13 0.42 -18.38
N PHE A 70 9.81 0.49 -17.08
CA PHE A 70 9.70 1.78 -16.40
C PHE A 70 9.89 1.67 -14.89
N GLY A 71 10.65 2.59 -14.29
CA GLY A 71 10.82 2.72 -12.83
C GLY A 71 11.50 1.55 -12.10
N SER A 72 11.88 0.47 -12.79
CA SER A 72 12.49 -0.73 -12.20
C SER A 72 14.00 -0.81 -12.42
N ALA A 73 14.67 -1.64 -11.61
CA ALA A 73 16.10 -1.90 -11.76
C ALA A 73 16.46 -2.46 -13.14
N VAL A 74 15.59 -3.27 -13.74
CA VAL A 74 15.76 -3.80 -15.10
C VAL A 74 15.61 -2.69 -16.14
N ALA A 75 14.63 -1.80 -15.98
CA ALA A 75 14.45 -0.66 -16.85
C ALA A 75 15.65 0.31 -16.78
N ALA A 76 16.19 0.53 -15.58
CA ALA A 76 17.35 1.38 -15.35
C ALA A 76 18.62 0.78 -15.95
N SER A 77 18.92 -0.51 -15.69
CA SER A 77 20.15 -1.16 -16.15
C SER A 77 20.24 -1.30 -17.67
N ASN A 78 19.11 -1.52 -18.34
CA ASN A 78 19.02 -1.58 -19.81
C ASN A 78 18.76 -0.21 -20.45
N TYR A 79 18.62 0.84 -19.63
CA TYR A 79 18.19 2.17 -20.02
C TYR A 79 17.00 2.17 -21.00
N SER A 80 15.82 1.90 -20.46
CA SER A 80 14.57 1.67 -21.19
C SER A 80 14.32 2.64 -22.35
N PRO A 81 13.79 2.17 -23.50
CA PRO A 81 13.32 3.03 -24.58
C PRO A 81 12.32 4.11 -24.12
N GLU A 82 11.53 3.84 -23.07
CA GLU A 82 10.60 4.82 -22.51
C GLU A 82 11.30 6.08 -21.98
N TYR A 83 12.52 5.92 -21.44
CA TYR A 83 13.35 7.01 -20.92
C TYR A 83 13.95 7.83 -22.06
N LEU A 84 14.35 7.16 -23.15
CA LEU A 84 14.87 7.83 -24.35
C LEU A 84 13.79 8.66 -25.04
N ALA A 85 12.60 8.08 -25.22
CA ALA A 85 11.45 8.75 -25.82
C ALA A 85 11.06 10.03 -25.07
N ARG A 86 11.27 10.06 -23.74
CA ARG A 86 10.92 11.17 -22.85
C ARG A 86 12.10 12.09 -22.51
N GLY A 87 13.27 11.86 -23.10
CA GLY A 87 14.42 12.77 -22.96
C GLY A 87 15.13 12.72 -21.61
N TYR A 88 15.00 11.61 -20.87
CA TYR A 88 15.62 11.41 -19.55
C TYR A 88 17.13 11.60 -19.50
N PRO A 89 17.92 11.33 -20.57
CA PRO A 89 19.36 11.56 -20.52
C PRO A 89 19.77 13.00 -20.19
N ARG A 90 18.86 13.98 -20.34
CA ARG A 90 19.10 15.39 -20.05
C ARG A 90 18.57 15.84 -18.69
N ILE A 91 17.93 14.95 -17.93
CA ILE A 91 17.33 15.25 -16.64
C ILE A 91 18.27 14.76 -15.55
N TRP A 92 18.63 15.66 -14.64
CA TRP A 92 19.52 15.33 -13.53
C TRP A 92 18.94 14.17 -12.70
N GLY A 93 19.73 13.13 -12.47
CA GLY A 93 19.32 11.98 -11.69
C GLY A 93 18.52 10.89 -12.44
N LEU A 94 18.21 11.12 -13.73
CA LEU A 94 17.59 10.15 -14.65
C LEU A 94 18.50 9.80 -15.87
N GLY A 95 19.80 10.13 -15.77
CA GLY A 95 20.80 9.89 -16.81
C GLY A 95 21.13 8.41 -17.02
N ARG A 96 21.95 8.11 -18.05
CA ARG A 96 22.28 6.72 -18.46
C ARG A 96 23.27 6.00 -17.57
N THR A 97 24.17 6.76 -16.94
CA THR A 97 25.23 6.20 -16.10
C THR A 97 24.65 5.83 -14.75
N VAL A 98 25.36 5.00 -13.99
CA VAL A 98 24.94 4.62 -12.63
C VAL A 98 24.92 5.85 -11.73
N GLU A 99 25.86 6.77 -11.92
CA GLU A 99 26.01 8.00 -11.15
C GLU A 99 24.91 9.02 -11.45
N ASP A 100 24.49 9.12 -12.71
CA ASP A 100 23.49 10.09 -13.16
C ASP A 100 22.07 9.53 -13.19
N GLY A 101 21.88 8.20 -13.17
CA GLY A 101 20.60 7.49 -13.20
C GLY A 101 20.11 7.00 -11.83
N ARG A 102 20.72 7.50 -10.75
CA ARG A 102 20.51 7.00 -9.38
C ARG A 102 19.05 7.06 -8.87
N PHE A 103 18.18 7.84 -9.50
CA PHE A 103 16.77 7.97 -9.10
C PHE A 103 15.79 7.21 -10.00
N LEU A 104 16.26 6.50 -11.04
CA LEU A 104 15.40 5.73 -11.96
C LEU A 104 14.61 4.62 -11.27
N THR A 105 15.02 4.22 -10.06
CA THR A 105 14.37 3.16 -9.26
C THR A 105 13.81 3.68 -7.94
N ASP A 106 13.73 5.00 -7.74
CA ASP A 106 13.42 5.63 -6.44
C ASP A 106 11.91 5.87 -6.23
N THR A 107 11.08 5.12 -6.95
CA THR A 107 9.63 5.32 -6.96
C THR A 107 8.87 4.02 -7.13
N GLU A 108 7.96 3.70 -6.21
CA GLU A 108 7.20 2.45 -6.27
C GLU A 108 6.01 2.52 -7.24
N TRP A 109 5.07 3.43 -6.96
CA TRP A 109 3.84 3.58 -7.73
C TRP A 109 4.06 3.91 -9.21
N PRO A 110 5.03 4.78 -9.57
CA PRO A 110 5.33 5.03 -10.98
C PRO A 110 5.85 3.80 -11.72
N ALA A 111 6.65 2.95 -11.07
CA ALA A 111 7.11 1.69 -11.67
C ALA A 111 5.93 0.74 -11.90
N ILE A 112 5.08 0.54 -10.88
CA ILE A 112 3.88 -0.31 -10.99
C ILE A 112 2.99 0.19 -12.13
N LEU A 113 2.69 1.50 -12.16
CA LEU A 113 1.81 2.08 -13.16
C LEU A 113 2.40 2.04 -14.57
N GLY A 114 3.67 2.42 -14.73
CA GLY A 114 4.34 2.44 -16.04
C GLY A 114 4.51 1.05 -16.65
N GLU A 115 4.85 0.04 -15.84
CA GLU A 115 5.08 -1.33 -16.33
C GLU A 115 3.81 -2.14 -16.51
N THR A 116 2.80 -1.96 -15.65
CA THR A 116 1.59 -2.80 -15.62
C THR A 116 0.30 -2.07 -16.02
N GLY A 117 0.39 -0.77 -16.27
CA GLY A 117 -0.73 0.08 -16.65
C GLY A 117 -1.73 0.27 -15.51
N PHE A 118 -2.86 0.91 -15.85
CA PHE A 118 -3.94 1.13 -14.90
C PHE A 118 -4.53 -0.18 -14.36
N PHE A 119 -4.58 -1.22 -15.20
CA PHE A 119 -5.11 -2.52 -14.79
C PHE A 119 -4.24 -3.18 -13.70
N GLY A 120 -2.92 -3.23 -13.92
CA GLY A 120 -2.02 -3.82 -12.93
C GLY A 120 -1.91 -2.98 -11.66
N ALA A 121 -1.92 -1.64 -11.77
CA ALA A 121 -1.99 -0.76 -10.61
C ALA A 121 -3.27 -0.98 -9.77
N ALA A 122 -4.42 -1.15 -10.44
CA ALA A 122 -5.68 -1.49 -9.76
C ALA A 122 -5.61 -2.88 -9.11
N ALA A 123 -5.05 -3.88 -9.79
CA ALA A 123 -4.86 -5.22 -9.22
C ALA A 123 -3.95 -5.20 -7.98
N PHE A 124 -2.86 -4.43 -8.02
CA PHE A 124 -1.98 -4.24 -6.88
C PHE A 124 -2.72 -3.60 -5.69
N ALA A 125 -3.46 -2.51 -5.93
CA ALA A 125 -4.26 -1.85 -4.90
C ALA A 125 -5.33 -2.79 -4.29
N LEU A 126 -5.99 -3.60 -5.13
CA LEU A 126 -6.93 -4.63 -4.66
C LEU A 126 -6.23 -5.68 -3.78
N GLY A 127 -5.01 -6.09 -4.12
CA GLY A 127 -4.18 -6.97 -3.30
C GLY A 127 -3.90 -6.37 -1.91
N LEU A 128 -3.58 -5.08 -1.82
CA LEU A 128 -3.40 -4.41 -0.53
C LEU A 128 -4.70 -4.42 0.30
N VAL A 129 -5.85 -4.24 -0.36
CA VAL A 129 -7.17 -4.33 0.30
C VAL A 129 -7.45 -5.75 0.81
N THR A 130 -7.10 -6.81 0.06
CA THR A 130 -7.30 -8.19 0.53
C THR A 130 -6.42 -8.51 1.74
N ILE A 131 -5.16 -8.04 1.74
CA ILE A 131 -4.25 -8.16 2.89
C ILE A 131 -4.82 -7.46 4.12
N PHE A 132 -5.28 -6.21 3.97
CA PHE A 132 -5.94 -5.47 5.05
C PHE A 132 -7.14 -6.23 5.61
N ARG A 133 -7.98 -6.79 4.73
CA ARG A 133 -9.16 -7.57 5.14
C ARG A 133 -8.77 -8.85 5.87
N ALA A 134 -7.70 -9.53 5.47
CA ALA A 134 -7.20 -10.73 6.15
C ALA A 134 -6.75 -10.41 7.59
N GLY A 135 -5.87 -9.40 7.76
CA GLY A 135 -5.41 -8.98 9.09
C GLY A 135 -6.55 -8.49 9.99
N ARG A 136 -7.46 -7.67 9.45
CA ARG A 136 -8.65 -7.19 10.16
C ARG A 136 -9.59 -8.34 10.54
N ARG A 137 -9.78 -9.33 9.67
CA ARG A 137 -10.58 -10.52 9.96
C ARG A 137 -9.99 -11.28 11.14
N LEU A 138 -8.71 -11.62 11.08
CA LEU A 138 -8.03 -12.34 12.17
C LEU A 138 -8.12 -11.59 13.50
N PHE A 139 -7.87 -10.28 13.48
CA PHE A 139 -8.01 -9.43 14.67
C PHE A 139 -9.40 -9.51 15.32
N ARG A 140 -10.47 -9.60 14.52
CA ARG A 140 -11.85 -9.59 15.02
C ARG A 140 -12.37 -10.97 15.40
N THR A 141 -11.95 -12.03 14.71
CA THR A 141 -12.54 -13.37 14.87
C THR A 141 -11.70 -14.32 15.71
N ALA A 142 -10.39 -14.09 15.83
CA ALA A 142 -9.53 -15.00 16.57
C ALA A 142 -9.92 -15.05 18.05
N ARG A 143 -9.80 -16.23 18.66
CA ARG A 143 -10.07 -16.41 20.10
C ARG A 143 -8.84 -16.13 20.95
N GLN A 144 -7.66 -16.53 20.45
CA GLN A 144 -6.41 -16.35 21.16
C GLN A 144 -5.91 -14.91 20.99
N PRO A 145 -5.52 -14.22 22.08
CA PRO A 145 -5.01 -12.85 22.01
C PRO A 145 -3.79 -12.70 21.07
N LEU A 146 -2.90 -13.69 21.05
CA LEU A 146 -1.69 -13.67 20.21
C LEU A 146 -2.03 -13.63 18.71
N GLN A 147 -3.02 -14.40 18.28
CA GLN A 147 -3.48 -14.39 16.88
C GLN A 147 -4.14 -13.05 16.51
N ARG A 148 -4.89 -12.44 17.45
CA ARG A 148 -5.43 -11.08 17.25
C ARG A 148 -4.30 -10.06 17.08
N TRP A 149 -3.28 -10.16 17.93
CA TRP A 149 -2.09 -9.33 17.85
C TRP A 149 -1.38 -9.50 16.51
N ALA A 150 -1.19 -10.72 16.01
CA ALA A 150 -0.61 -10.95 14.69
C ALA A 150 -1.41 -10.26 13.57
N GLY A 151 -2.74 -10.36 13.60
CA GLY A 151 -3.62 -9.67 12.64
C GLY A 151 -3.51 -8.14 12.72
N LEU A 152 -3.44 -7.59 13.94
CA LEU A 152 -3.26 -6.15 14.16
C LEU A 152 -1.88 -5.66 13.70
N THR A 153 -0.82 -6.42 13.97
CA THR A 153 0.53 -6.11 13.51
C THR A 153 0.60 -6.09 11.99
N LEU A 154 -0.01 -7.05 11.30
CA LEU A 154 -0.07 -7.06 9.84
C LEU A 154 -0.75 -5.80 9.29
N VAL A 155 -1.88 -5.39 9.87
CA VAL A 155 -2.58 -4.16 9.49
C VAL A 155 -1.72 -2.93 9.75
N GLY A 156 -1.07 -2.85 10.91
CA GLY A 156 -0.19 -1.73 11.26
C GLY A 156 0.99 -1.60 10.31
N TRP A 157 1.65 -2.72 10.00
CA TRP A 157 2.76 -2.75 9.04
C TRP A 157 2.31 -2.40 7.63
N LEU A 158 1.15 -2.91 7.18
CA LEU A 158 0.59 -2.54 5.88
C LEU A 158 0.36 -1.03 5.78
N VAL A 159 -0.21 -0.41 6.82
CA VAL A 159 -0.44 1.05 6.84
C VAL A 159 0.89 1.81 6.83
N ALA A 160 1.87 1.38 7.63
CA ALA A 160 3.19 2.01 7.67
C ALA A 160 3.88 1.93 6.29
N LEU A 161 3.89 0.76 5.67
CA LEU A 161 4.46 0.55 4.33
C LEU A 161 3.71 1.32 3.25
N LEU A 162 2.38 1.44 3.36
CA LEU A 162 1.60 2.24 2.41
C LEU A 162 1.96 3.72 2.49
N VAL A 163 2.12 4.26 3.70
CA VAL A 163 2.57 5.65 3.89
C VAL A 163 3.99 5.84 3.36
N GLU A 164 4.88 4.89 3.63
CA GLU A 164 6.28 4.93 3.18
C GLU A 164 6.40 4.81 1.64
N SER A 165 5.56 3.99 1.02
CA SER A 165 5.55 3.74 -0.44
C SER A 165 5.29 4.98 -1.29
N ALA A 166 4.74 6.05 -0.68
CA ALA A 166 4.57 7.33 -1.35
C ALA A 166 5.91 8.01 -1.67
N GLY A 167 6.95 7.73 -0.87
CA GLY A 167 8.28 8.34 -1.00
C GLY A 167 9.38 7.40 -1.46
N THR A 168 9.20 6.08 -1.35
CA THR A 168 10.25 5.09 -1.68
C THR A 168 9.66 3.74 -2.09
N VAL A 169 10.52 2.80 -2.45
CA VAL A 169 10.17 1.42 -2.80
C VAL A 169 10.12 0.56 -1.53
N SER A 170 8.94 0.48 -0.91
CA SER A 170 8.78 -0.14 0.41
C SER A 170 8.28 -1.58 0.33
N PHE A 171 7.42 -1.92 -0.65
CA PHE A 171 6.86 -3.27 -0.76
C PHE A 171 7.80 -4.27 -1.45
N THR A 172 8.72 -3.80 -2.28
CA THR A 172 9.72 -4.63 -2.99
C THR A 172 11.15 -4.35 -2.54
N GLY A 173 11.37 -3.34 -1.69
CA GLY A 173 12.67 -3.00 -1.12
C GLY A 173 13.08 -3.93 0.03
N PRO A 174 14.34 -4.37 0.11
CA PRO A 174 14.90 -4.98 1.33
C PRO A 174 15.01 -3.95 2.46
N PRO A 175 14.95 -4.35 3.76
CA PRO A 175 14.73 -5.70 4.29
C PRO A 175 13.27 -5.97 4.72
N VAL A 176 12.41 -4.95 4.76
CA VAL A 176 11.10 -5.04 5.42
C VAL A 176 10.10 -5.89 4.64
N SER A 177 10.20 -5.92 3.31
CA SER A 177 9.34 -6.72 2.42
C SER A 177 9.29 -8.21 2.81
N GLY A 178 10.45 -8.84 3.05
CA GLY A 178 10.52 -10.25 3.41
C GLY A 178 9.80 -10.58 4.73
N ALA A 179 10.02 -9.77 5.76
CA ALA A 179 9.36 -9.95 7.05
C ALA A 179 7.84 -9.71 6.97
N PHE A 180 7.43 -8.71 6.19
CA PHE A 180 6.02 -8.39 5.97
C PHE A 180 5.28 -9.54 5.27
N PHE A 181 5.83 -10.09 4.20
CA PHE A 181 5.21 -11.22 3.48
C PHE A 181 5.24 -12.53 4.27
N ALA A 182 6.25 -12.74 5.12
CA ALA A 182 6.25 -13.86 6.06
C ALA A 182 5.10 -13.77 7.07
N LEU A 183 4.88 -12.58 7.65
CA LEU A 183 3.74 -12.35 8.55
C LEU A 183 2.39 -12.52 7.83
N LEU A 184 2.28 -12.06 6.58
CA LEU A 184 1.09 -12.28 5.75
C LEU A 184 0.79 -13.77 5.59
N GLY A 185 1.80 -14.59 5.31
CA GLY A 185 1.66 -16.05 5.20
C GLY A 185 1.13 -16.68 6.49
N VAL A 186 1.67 -16.28 7.64
CA VAL A 186 1.19 -16.75 8.96
C VAL A 186 -0.27 -16.33 9.21
N VAL A 187 -0.60 -15.06 8.97
CA VAL A 187 -1.97 -14.55 9.21
C VAL A 187 -2.98 -15.23 8.31
N THR A 188 -2.68 -15.43 7.03
CA THR A 188 -3.59 -16.08 6.09
C THR A 188 -3.83 -17.55 6.45
N ALA A 189 -2.79 -18.29 6.85
CA ALA A 189 -2.93 -19.65 7.37
C ALA A 189 -3.86 -19.71 8.60
N LEU A 190 -3.69 -18.79 9.55
CA LEU A 190 -4.55 -18.70 10.73
C LEU A 190 -6.00 -18.33 10.39
N VAL A 191 -6.22 -17.46 9.41
CA VAL A 191 -7.57 -17.07 8.96
C VAL A 191 -8.32 -18.28 8.36
N ASP A 192 -7.62 -19.13 7.61
CA ASP A 192 -8.21 -20.33 7.00
C ASP A 192 -8.58 -21.38 8.04
N GLU A 193 -7.72 -21.63 9.04
CA GLU A 193 -8.04 -22.53 10.16
C GLU A 193 -9.33 -22.11 10.87
N HIS A 194 -9.52 -20.81 11.12
CA HIS A 194 -10.74 -20.30 11.74
C HIS A 194 -11.96 -20.47 10.84
N GLY A 195 -11.81 -20.27 9.53
CA GLY A 195 -12.88 -20.48 8.56
C GLY A 195 -13.38 -21.93 8.53
N GLN A 196 -12.46 -22.90 8.58
CA GLN A 196 -12.79 -24.33 8.59
C GLN A 196 -13.50 -24.76 9.90
N VAL A 197 -13.01 -24.30 11.05
CA VAL A 197 -13.60 -24.64 12.36
C VAL A 197 -15.03 -24.10 12.49
N ASP A 198 -15.29 -22.88 12.03
CA ASP A 198 -16.63 -22.28 12.08
C ASP A 198 -17.61 -22.98 11.12
N GLY A 199 -17.15 -23.36 9.91
CA GLY A 199 -17.95 -24.15 8.96
C GLY A 199 -18.32 -25.54 9.47
N HIS A 200 -17.40 -26.23 10.15
CA HIS A 200 -17.68 -27.52 10.80
C HIS A 200 -18.65 -27.41 11.97
N ARG A 201 -18.65 -26.31 12.72
CA ARG A 201 -19.65 -26.07 13.79
C ARG A 201 -21.04 -25.81 13.22
N GLN A 202 -21.15 -24.99 12.18
CA GLN A 202 -22.45 -24.65 11.56
C GLN A 202 -23.12 -25.87 10.90
N SER A 203 -22.36 -26.72 10.23
CA SER A 203 -22.88 -27.97 9.63
C SER A 203 -23.35 -28.99 10.67
N ARG A 204 -22.74 -29.03 11.86
CA ARG A 204 -23.21 -29.85 12.99
C ARG A 204 -24.44 -29.29 13.70
N SER A 205 -24.64 -27.96 13.67
CA SER A 205 -25.79 -27.30 14.31
C SER A 205 -27.00 -27.14 13.40
N THR A 206 -26.93 -27.52 12.13
CA THR A 206 -28.11 -27.70 11.28
C THR A 206 -28.60 -29.14 11.45
N PRO A 207 -29.58 -29.43 12.34
CA PRO A 207 -30.21 -30.73 12.34
C PRO A 207 -30.82 -30.94 10.96
N GLY A 208 -30.35 -31.98 10.25
CA GLY A 208 -30.90 -32.36 8.97
C GLY A 208 -32.42 -32.38 9.06
N ALA A 209 -33.08 -31.83 8.05
CA ALA A 209 -34.50 -32.04 7.82
C ALA A 209 -34.71 -33.56 7.77
N VAL A 210 -35.08 -34.13 8.91
CA VAL A 210 -35.42 -35.53 9.05
C VAL A 210 -36.61 -35.73 8.13
N SER A 211 -36.36 -36.46 7.04
CA SER A 211 -37.36 -37.11 6.20
C SER A 211 -38.40 -37.79 7.11
N ARG A 212 -39.48 -37.06 7.39
CA ARG A 212 -40.72 -37.62 7.93
C ARG A 212 -41.55 -38.08 6.75
N LEU A 213 -41.16 -39.19 6.13
CA LEU A 213 -42.11 -40.07 5.47
C LEU A 213 -42.33 -41.24 6.42
N ARG A 214 -43.17 -40.96 7.41
CA ARG A 214 -43.76 -41.96 8.28
C ARG A 214 -44.75 -42.76 7.43
N VAL A 215 -44.44 -44.03 7.27
CA VAL A 215 -45.35 -45.10 6.87
C VAL A 215 -46.72 -44.93 7.55
N SER A 216 -47.78 -44.87 6.77
CA SER A 216 -49.16 -45.20 7.18
C SER A 216 -49.52 -46.47 6.41
N SER A 217 -49.34 -47.63 7.05
CA SER A 217 -50.41 -48.44 7.65
C SER A 217 -51.29 -49.14 6.61
N THR A 218 -51.09 -50.46 6.54
CA THR A 218 -52.07 -51.50 6.19
C THR A 218 -53.50 -51.13 6.56
N LEU A 219 -54.39 -51.21 5.57
CA LEU A 219 -55.67 -51.92 5.59
C LEU A 219 -55.90 -52.49 4.19
#